data_AF-A0A1I7EGH9-F1
#
_entry.id   AF-A0A1I7EGH9-F1
#
_cell.length_a   1.000
_cell.length_b   1.000
_cell.length_c   1.000
_cell.angle_alpha   90.00
_cell.angle_beta   90.00
_cell.angle_gamma   90.00
#
_symmetry.space_group_name_H-M   'P 1'
#
loop_
_entity.id
_entity.type
_entity.pdbx_description
1 polymer ?
#
loop_
_entity_poly.entity_id
_entity_poly.type
_entity_poly.pdbx_seq_one_letter_code
_entity_poly.pdbx_strand_id
1 'polypeptide(L)'
;MSEYSDLMRRYAKIVMVGLAGLGMMLPSAFAADNTCDGVKVEMTKARKQEYAPLVVSVMDNKFKPSQAKFITIMESGEWSAAYVSTPVSDDGVMFFQTVKGKKQFRDVWGGYAEPSEKPELVSWAKKLGAPQNLANCFAETVTE
;
A
#
# COMPACT_ATOMS: atom_id res chain seq x y z
N MET A 1 65.78 -33.91 -33.16
CA MET A 1 64.86 -34.64 -34.04
C MET A 1 64.03 -35.55 -33.16
N SER A 2 62.72 -35.28 -33.09
CA SER A 2 61.64 -36.22 -32.74
C SER A 2 61.63 -36.91 -31.38
N GLU A 3 60.44 -37.46 -31.06
CA GLU A 3 60.11 -38.40 -29.98
C GLU A 3 59.80 -37.72 -28.64
N TYR A 4 58.58 -37.26 -28.35
CA TYR A 4 57.25 -37.88 -28.46
C TYR A 4 57.19 -39.31 -27.94
N SER A 5 56.44 -39.43 -26.84
CA SER A 5 55.76 -40.65 -26.38
C SER A 5 56.57 -41.57 -25.47
N ASP A 6 56.89 -41.10 -24.27
CA ASP A 6 57.17 -42.01 -23.18
C ASP A 6 56.66 -41.43 -21.86
N LEU A 7 55.42 -41.76 -21.50
CA LEU A 7 54.96 -41.80 -20.10
C LEU A 7 53.60 -42.50 -19.98
N MET A 8 53.50 -43.67 -20.61
CA MET A 8 52.61 -44.73 -20.13
C MET A 8 53.22 -45.35 -18.86
N ARG A 9 53.18 -44.65 -17.72
CA ARG A 9 53.44 -45.30 -16.43
C ARG A 9 53.04 -44.43 -15.25
N ARG A 10 51.87 -44.70 -14.66
CA ARG A 10 51.57 -44.75 -13.22
C ARG A 10 50.06 -44.57 -13.04
N TYR A 11 49.33 -45.67 -12.88
CA TYR A 11 48.95 -46.25 -11.58
C TYR A 11 47.77 -45.53 -10.93
N ALA A 12 46.87 -46.37 -10.39
CA ALA A 12 45.83 -46.09 -9.42
C ALA A 12 44.49 -45.56 -9.96
N LYS A 13 43.57 -46.52 -10.10
CA LYS A 13 42.14 -46.35 -9.86
C LYS A 13 41.93 -45.45 -8.63
N ILE A 14 41.34 -44.27 -8.82
CA ILE A 14 40.57 -43.60 -7.77
C ILE A 14 39.27 -43.16 -8.42
N VAL A 15 38.21 -43.88 -8.08
CA VAL A 15 36.81 -43.50 -8.31
C VAL A 15 36.57 -42.23 -7.50
N MET A 16 36.30 -41.11 -8.16
CA MET A 16 35.83 -39.88 -7.52
C MET A 16 34.42 -39.59 -8.02
N VAL A 17 33.44 -39.97 -7.19
CA VAL A 17 32.08 -39.43 -7.22
C VAL A 17 32.19 -37.99 -6.71
N GLY A 18 32.08 -37.01 -7.61
CA GLY A 18 32.06 -35.59 -7.28
C GLY A 18 30.65 -35.02 -7.43
N LEU A 19 29.98 -34.80 -6.31
CA LEU A 19 28.70 -34.10 -6.21
C LEU A 19 28.88 -32.58 -6.38
N ALA A 20 27.86 -31.96 -6.99
CA ALA A 20 27.31 -30.63 -6.69
C ALA A 20 28.14 -29.37 -7.01
N GLY A 21 27.50 -28.48 -7.79
CA GLY A 21 27.96 -27.10 -7.96
C GLY A 21 27.20 -26.28 -9.02
N LEU A 22 25.88 -26.46 -9.18
CA LEU A 22 25.08 -25.51 -9.96
C LEU A 22 24.84 -24.28 -9.06
N GLY A 23 25.67 -23.24 -9.21
CA GLY A 23 25.45 -21.96 -8.57
C GLY A 23 24.21 -21.28 -9.15
N MET A 24 23.05 -21.49 -8.52
CA MET A 24 21.85 -20.71 -8.78
C MET A 24 22.08 -19.28 -8.27
N MET A 25 22.36 -18.35 -9.17
CA MET A 25 22.19 -16.93 -8.87
C MET A 25 20.69 -16.66 -8.78
N LEU A 26 20.14 -16.67 -7.56
CA LEU A 26 18.81 -16.15 -7.30
C LEU A 26 18.88 -14.62 -7.43
N PRO A 27 18.13 -13.98 -8.35
CA PRO A 27 17.95 -12.54 -8.28
C PRO A 27 17.14 -12.24 -7.01
N SER A 28 17.78 -11.62 -6.02
CA SER A 28 17.08 -11.01 -4.89
C SER A 28 16.27 -9.83 -5.40
N ALA A 29 15.05 -10.10 -5.86
CA ALA A 29 14.04 -9.07 -6.00
C ALA A 29 13.56 -8.70 -4.59
N PHE A 30 14.27 -7.76 -3.96
CA PHE A 30 13.69 -7.01 -2.86
C PHE A 30 12.59 -6.13 -3.47
N ALA A 31 11.35 -6.62 -3.49
CA ALA A 31 10.20 -5.76 -3.68
C ALA A 31 10.22 -4.76 -2.52
N ALA A 32 10.35 -3.47 -2.82
CA ALA A 32 10.11 -2.43 -1.82
C ALA A 32 8.63 -2.57 -1.43
N ASP A 33 8.39 -3.02 -0.20
CA ASP A 33 7.05 -3.16 0.37
C ASP A 33 6.43 -1.76 0.39
N ASN A 34 5.47 -1.50 -0.49
CA ASN A 34 4.80 -0.20 -0.51
C ASN A 34 3.73 -0.26 0.59
N THR A 35 3.78 0.67 1.56
CA THR A 35 2.85 0.72 2.70
C THR A 35 1.37 0.71 2.29
N CYS A 36 1.08 1.10 1.05
CA CYS A 36 -0.24 1.10 0.43
C CYS A 36 -0.57 -0.14 -0.43
N ASP A 37 0.19 -1.23 -0.31
CA ASP A 37 -0.05 -2.43 -1.11
C ASP A 37 -1.43 -3.05 -0.85
N GLY A 38 -2.11 -3.40 -1.94
CA GLY A 38 -3.49 -3.87 -1.92
C GLY A 38 -4.53 -2.78 -1.62
N VAL A 39 -4.13 -1.51 -1.53
CA VAL A 39 -5.04 -0.37 -1.43
C VAL A 39 -5.15 0.30 -2.80
N LYS A 40 -6.39 0.50 -3.26
CA LYS A 40 -6.64 1.24 -4.49
C LYS A 40 -6.54 2.74 -4.21
N VAL A 41 -5.44 3.34 -4.64
CA VAL A 41 -5.19 4.78 -4.54
C VAL A 41 -5.35 5.41 -5.92
N GLU A 42 -6.53 5.99 -6.20
CA GLU A 42 -6.84 6.54 -7.53
C GLU A 42 -7.63 7.84 -7.46
N MET A 43 -7.20 8.83 -8.27
CA MET A 43 -7.75 10.18 -8.31
C MET A 43 -8.48 10.54 -9.62
N THR A 44 -9.27 9.60 -10.15
CA THR A 44 -10.03 9.82 -11.38
C THR A 44 -11.20 10.78 -11.19
N LYS A 45 -11.64 11.41 -12.29
CA LYS A 45 -12.83 12.30 -12.29
C LYS A 45 -14.09 11.58 -11.79
N ALA A 46 -14.29 10.33 -12.20
CA ALA A 46 -15.42 9.52 -11.78
C ALA A 46 -15.45 9.30 -10.26
N ARG A 47 -14.31 8.97 -9.66
CA ARG A 47 -14.20 8.79 -8.20
C ARG A 47 -14.46 10.10 -7.45
N LYS A 48 -13.91 11.21 -7.91
CA LYS A 48 -14.19 12.53 -7.31
C LYS A 48 -15.70 12.87 -7.37
N GLN A 49 -16.35 12.56 -8.49
CA GLN A 49 -17.80 12.75 -8.65
C GLN A 49 -18.63 11.82 -7.75
N GLU A 50 -18.18 10.59 -7.53
CA GLU A 50 -18.83 9.63 -6.62
C GLU A 50 -18.73 10.07 -5.15
N TYR A 51 -17.56 10.54 -4.72
CA TYR A 51 -17.32 10.87 -3.31
C TYR A 51 -17.78 12.28 -2.92
N ALA A 52 -17.81 13.25 -3.83
CA ALA A 52 -18.17 14.63 -3.49
C ALA A 52 -19.55 14.78 -2.81
N PRO A 53 -20.62 14.10 -3.26
CA PRO A 53 -21.91 14.13 -2.56
C PRO A 53 -21.85 13.50 -1.17
N LEU A 54 -21.02 12.47 -0.96
CA LEU A 54 -20.85 11.83 0.35
C LEU A 54 -20.23 12.79 1.35
N VAL A 55 -19.14 13.47 0.96
CA VAL A 55 -18.47 14.48 1.79
C VAL A 55 -19.44 15.61 2.15
N VAL A 56 -20.17 16.13 1.17
CA VAL A 56 -21.15 17.20 1.40
C VAL A 56 -22.26 16.76 2.35
N SER A 57 -22.72 15.51 2.24
CA SER A 57 -23.73 14.96 3.14
C SER A 57 -23.23 14.80 4.58
N VAL A 58 -21.96 14.46 4.79
CA VAL A 58 -21.34 14.41 6.13
C VAL A 58 -21.30 15.80 6.77
N MET A 59 -21.21 16.84 5.95
CA MET A 59 -21.06 18.23 6.36
C MET A 59 -22.40 19.00 6.34
N ASP A 60 -23.52 18.29 6.50
CA ASP A 60 -24.89 18.85 6.50
C ASP A 60 -25.20 19.75 5.29
N ASN A 61 -24.63 19.44 4.13
CA ASN A 61 -24.80 20.20 2.88
C ASN A 61 -24.35 21.68 2.96
N LYS A 62 -23.37 22.00 3.80
CA LYS A 62 -22.85 23.37 3.99
C LYS A 62 -22.13 23.97 2.76
N PHE A 63 -21.84 23.17 1.74
CA PHE A 63 -21.19 23.62 0.50
C PHE A 63 -21.56 22.74 -0.69
N LYS A 64 -21.25 23.17 -1.91
CA LYS A 64 -21.57 22.42 -3.14
C LYS A 64 -20.54 21.31 -3.39
N PRO A 65 -20.92 20.13 -3.93
CA PRO A 65 -19.98 19.04 -4.22
C PRO A 65 -18.75 19.44 -5.04
N SER A 66 -18.89 20.37 -5.99
CA SER A 66 -17.78 20.89 -6.80
C SER A 66 -16.72 21.67 -6.02
N GLN A 67 -17.00 22.05 -4.76
CA GLN A 67 -16.08 22.77 -3.89
C GLN A 67 -15.24 21.84 -3.00
N ALA A 68 -15.58 20.54 -2.91
CA ALA A 68 -14.70 19.56 -2.28
C ALA A 68 -13.46 19.31 -3.15
N LYS A 69 -12.27 19.43 -2.56
CA LYS A 69 -11.01 19.13 -3.22
C LYS A 69 -10.44 17.84 -2.63
N PHE A 70 -10.31 16.81 -3.44
CA PHE A 70 -9.75 15.53 -3.00
C PHE A 70 -8.24 15.52 -3.20
N ILE A 71 -7.51 15.30 -2.10
CA ILE A 71 -6.07 15.05 -2.08
C ILE A 71 -5.83 13.59 -2.53
N THR A 72 -6.53 12.64 -1.90
CA THR A 72 -6.50 11.23 -2.30
C THR A 72 -7.80 10.51 -1.93
N ILE A 73 -8.07 9.39 -2.60
CA ILE A 73 -9.12 8.43 -2.23
C ILE A 73 -8.50 7.04 -2.22
N MET A 74 -8.52 6.42 -1.05
CA MET A 74 -8.02 5.09 -0.76
C MET A 74 -9.18 4.11 -0.59
N GLU A 75 -9.11 2.93 -1.18
CA GLU A 75 -10.12 1.88 -1.07
C GLU A 75 -9.50 0.51 -0.79
N SER A 76 -10.12 -0.25 0.11
CA SER A 76 -9.77 -1.63 0.40
C SER A 76 -11.02 -2.42 0.76
N GLY A 77 -11.44 -3.31 -0.14
CA GLY A 77 -12.69 -4.07 -0.01
C GLY A 77 -13.91 -3.15 0.17
N GLU A 78 -14.68 -3.38 1.23
CA GLU A 78 -15.86 -2.58 1.57
C GLU A 78 -15.51 -1.25 2.26
N TRP A 79 -14.24 -0.93 2.49
CA TRP A 79 -13.82 0.28 3.17
C TRP A 79 -13.16 1.28 2.23
N SER A 80 -13.34 2.57 2.56
CA SER A 80 -12.70 3.66 1.85
C SER A 80 -12.36 4.82 2.78
N ALA A 81 -11.33 5.57 2.43
CA ALA A 81 -10.91 6.78 3.11
C ALA A 81 -10.65 7.87 2.05
N ALA A 82 -11.31 9.02 2.20
CA ALA A 82 -11.16 10.16 1.31
C ALA A 82 -10.49 11.31 2.06
N TYR A 83 -9.27 11.65 1.65
CA TYR A 83 -8.58 12.84 2.15
C TYR A 83 -9.05 14.05 1.36
N VAL A 84 -9.76 14.95 2.03
CA VAL A 84 -10.50 16.04 1.41
C VAL A 84 -10.25 17.37 2.12
N SER A 85 -10.06 18.41 1.31
CA SER A 85 -10.09 19.80 1.71
C SER A 85 -11.46 20.38 1.39
N THR A 86 -12.06 21.10 2.35
CA THR A 86 -13.39 21.70 2.21
C THR A 86 -13.33 23.21 2.44
N PRO A 87 -14.29 24.00 1.92
CA PRO A 87 -14.31 25.44 2.16
C PRO A 87 -14.76 25.84 3.56
N VAL A 88 -15.16 24.90 4.42
CA VAL A 88 -15.83 25.18 5.72
C VAL A 88 -15.15 24.48 6.91
N SER A 89 -14.12 23.69 6.67
CA SER A 89 -13.33 22.99 7.69
C SER A 89 -11.91 22.82 7.22
N ASP A 90 -11.03 22.51 8.17
CA ASP A 90 -9.69 22.01 7.86
C ASP A 90 -9.77 20.69 7.08
N ASP A 91 -8.64 20.33 6.48
CA ASP A 91 -8.49 19.11 5.71
C ASP A 91 -8.66 17.89 6.63
N GLY A 92 -9.31 16.86 6.12
CA GLY A 92 -9.60 15.66 6.91
C GLY A 92 -9.71 14.41 6.06
N VAL A 93 -9.45 13.26 6.68
CA VAL A 93 -9.62 11.94 6.09
C VAL A 93 -10.94 11.35 6.57
N MET A 94 -11.94 11.38 5.70
CA MET A 94 -13.27 10.82 5.99
C MET A 94 -13.30 9.33 5.65
N PHE A 95 -13.64 8.50 6.63
CA PHE A 95 -13.77 7.06 6.49
C PHE A 95 -15.22 6.67 6.19
N PHE A 96 -15.39 5.80 5.21
CA PHE A 96 -16.67 5.23 4.84
C PHE A 96 -16.57 3.71 4.76
N GLN A 97 -17.65 3.04 5.17
CA GLN A 97 -17.83 1.61 4.97
C GLN A 97 -19.05 1.38 4.08
N THR A 98 -18.88 0.58 3.05
CA THR A 98 -19.97 0.09 2.22
C THR A 98 -20.75 -0.96 3.00
N VAL A 99 -22.04 -0.70 3.23
CA VAL A 99 -22.96 -1.63 3.87
C VAL A 99 -24.18 -1.75 2.98
N LYS A 100 -24.47 -2.97 2.52
CA LYS A 100 -25.57 -3.25 1.58
C LYS A 100 -25.49 -2.38 0.31
N GLY A 101 -24.27 -2.24 -0.23
CA GLY A 101 -24.00 -1.49 -1.46
C GLY A 101 -24.03 0.03 -1.32
N LYS A 102 -24.15 0.58 -0.09
CA LYS A 102 -24.14 2.03 0.17
C LYS A 102 -22.98 2.41 1.07
N LYS A 103 -22.19 3.40 0.67
CA LYS A 103 -21.13 3.99 1.50
C LYS A 103 -21.77 4.75 2.66
N GLN A 104 -21.46 4.34 3.88
CA GLN A 104 -21.88 4.98 5.12
C GLN A 104 -20.67 5.64 5.77
N PHE A 105 -20.83 6.90 6.19
CA PHE A 105 -19.81 7.58 6.98
C PHE A 105 -19.60 6.86 8.31
N ARG A 106 -18.33 6.76 8.71
CA ARG A 106 -17.92 6.09 9.95
C ARG A 106 -17.31 7.05 10.92
N ASP A 107 -16.25 7.74 10.50
CA ASP A 107 -15.61 8.77 11.28
C ASP A 107 -14.72 9.63 10.38
N VAL A 108 -14.21 10.73 10.92
CA VAL A 108 -13.24 11.60 10.27
C VAL A 108 -12.02 11.75 11.16
N TRP A 109 -10.85 11.56 10.57
CA TRP A 109 -9.60 11.97 11.19
C TRP A 109 -9.19 13.34 10.65
N GLY A 110 -8.67 14.20 11.51
CA GLY A 110 -8.15 15.51 11.12
C GLY A 110 -7.05 15.93 12.07
N GLY A 111 -6.17 16.80 11.57
CA GLY A 111 -5.01 17.30 12.30
C GLY A 111 -3.72 17.13 11.50
N TYR A 112 -2.64 17.63 12.09
CA TYR A 112 -1.29 17.34 11.65
C TYR A 112 -0.80 16.09 12.39
N ALA A 113 -0.05 15.22 11.72
CA ALA A 113 0.56 14.07 12.34
C ALA A 113 2.05 13.96 11.98
N GLU A 114 2.86 13.60 12.97
CA GLU A 114 4.27 13.28 12.79
C GLU A 114 4.47 11.81 12.38
N PRO A 115 5.57 11.47 11.68
CA PRO A 115 5.89 10.08 11.33
C PRO A 115 5.94 9.12 12.54
N SER A 116 6.25 9.64 13.73
CA SER A 116 6.26 8.87 14.98
C SER A 116 4.87 8.39 15.41
N GLU A 117 3.80 9.06 14.97
CA GLU A 117 2.40 8.77 15.30
C GLU A 117 1.78 7.70 14.38
N LYS A 118 2.49 7.25 13.33
CA LYS A 118 2.02 6.20 12.40
C LYS A 118 1.41 4.99 13.13
N PRO A 119 2.02 4.39 14.18
CA PRO A 119 1.44 3.23 14.87
C PRO A 119 0.09 3.52 15.53
N GLU A 120 -0.09 4.74 16.05
CA GLU A 120 -1.30 5.18 16.75
C GLU A 120 -2.42 5.43 15.75
N LEU A 121 -2.10 6.04 14.60
CA LEU A 121 -3.03 6.23 13.48
C LEU A 121 -3.52 4.90 12.90
N VAL A 122 -2.61 3.93 12.72
CA VAL A 122 -2.98 2.57 12.30
C VAL A 122 -3.91 1.93 13.33
N SER A 123 -3.59 2.05 14.62
CA SER A 123 -4.42 1.51 15.70
C SER A 123 -5.81 2.13 15.73
N TRP A 124 -5.90 3.46 15.58
CA TRP A 124 -7.16 4.20 15.51
C TRP A 124 -8.03 3.72 14.34
N ALA A 125 -7.48 3.66 13.13
CA ALA A 125 -8.23 3.25 11.94
C ALA A 125 -8.70 1.79 12.03
N LYS A 126 -7.88 0.90 12.61
CA LYS A 126 -8.28 -0.49 12.86
C LYS A 126 -9.38 -0.60 13.91
N LYS A 127 -9.32 0.21 14.97
CA LYS A 127 -10.37 0.25 16.00
C LYS A 127 -11.71 0.74 15.43
N LEU A 128 -11.66 1.63 14.42
CA LEU A 128 -12.84 2.03 13.65
C LEU A 128 -13.42 0.87 12.80
N GLY A 129 -12.59 -0.12 12.46
CA GLY A 129 -12.95 -1.31 11.68
C GLY A 129 -12.33 -1.38 10.29
N ALA A 130 -11.48 -0.42 9.92
CA ALA A 130 -10.80 -0.43 8.64
C ALA A 130 -9.82 -1.63 8.54
N PRO A 131 -9.68 -2.24 7.34
CA PRO A 131 -8.74 -3.32 7.12
C PRO A 131 -7.29 -2.84 7.28
N GLN A 132 -6.40 -3.77 7.66
CA GLN A 132 -5.01 -3.46 8.02
C GLN A 132 -4.25 -2.67 6.93
N ASN A 133 -4.41 -3.04 5.66
CA ASN A 133 -3.74 -2.36 4.55
C ASN A 133 -4.23 -0.92 4.37
N LEU A 134 -5.53 -0.66 4.51
CA LEU A 134 -6.09 0.69 4.47
C LEU A 134 -5.61 1.52 5.66
N ALA A 135 -5.57 0.93 6.85
CA ALA A 135 -5.08 1.62 8.05
C ALA A 135 -3.60 2.02 7.90
N ASN A 136 -2.76 1.14 7.37
CA ASN A 136 -1.35 1.43 7.07
C ASN A 136 -1.21 2.54 6.03
N CYS A 137 -1.91 2.42 4.91
CA CYS A 137 -1.86 3.41 3.83
C CYS A 137 -2.35 4.79 4.27
N PHE A 138 -3.40 4.84 5.09
CA PHE A 138 -3.88 6.07 5.72
C PHE A 138 -2.80 6.72 6.58
N ALA A 139 -2.19 5.96 7.50
CA ALA A 139 -1.17 6.48 8.39
C ALA A 139 0.04 7.00 7.61
N GLU A 140 0.47 6.27 6.58
CA GLU A 140 1.51 6.74 5.65
C GLU A 140 1.11 8.07 4.99
N THR A 141 -0.08 8.12 4.40
CA THR A 141 -0.58 9.29 3.65
C THR A 141 -0.63 10.57 4.47
N VAL A 142 -0.92 10.50 5.77
CA VAL A 142 -1.10 11.70 6.61
C VAL A 142 0.14 12.12 7.39
N THR A 143 1.24 11.37 7.26
CA THR A 143 2.50 11.65 7.98
C THR A 143 3.69 11.86 7.03
N GLU A 144 3.47 11.75 5.72
CA GLU A 144 4.44 11.98 4.64
C GLU A 144 4.14 13.25 3.84
#